data_AF-A0A925B6P8-F1
#
_entry.id   AF-A0A925B6P8-F1
#
_cell.length_a   1.000
_cell.length_b   1.000
_cell.length_c   1.000
_cell.angle_alpha   90.00
_cell.angle_beta   90.00
_cell.angle_gamma   90.00
#
_symmetry.space_group_name_H-M   'P 1'
#
loop_
_entity.id
_entity.type
_entity.pdbx_description
1 polymer ?
#
loop_
_entity_poly.entity_id
_entity_poly.type
_entity_poly.pdbx_seq_one_letter_code
_entity_poly.pdbx_strand_id
1 'polypeptide(L)'
;MFRRVQADHLALRVAWPDAPGMAPREVLLHALRLAVIQRIWLLGTEIPEFSPRHGVTRQGLEAALLRLEVPAALDLLGQIFPSGADAGADEDYGEPPSPRVAGSYRREHAEIIVPMRALFAIVREISVAVSHEVGSFG
;
A
#
# COMPACT_ATOMS: atom_id res chain seq x y z
N MET A 1 22.82 -3.01 -16.60
CA MET A 1 21.53 -2.64 -17.21
C MET A 1 21.38 -1.11 -17.36
N PHE A 2 21.61 -0.31 -16.31
CA PHE A 2 21.46 1.15 -16.34
C PHE A 2 22.20 1.89 -17.46
N ARG A 3 23.46 1.51 -17.77
CA ARG A 3 24.22 2.14 -18.86
C ARG A 3 23.56 2.03 -20.23
N ARG A 4 22.90 0.90 -20.51
CA ARG A 4 22.21 0.67 -21.79
C ARG A 4 20.94 1.51 -21.88
N VAL A 5 20.13 1.53 -20.83
CA VAL A 5 18.92 2.38 -20.75
C VAL A 5 19.28 3.85 -20.93
N GLN A 6 20.37 4.31 -20.30
CA GLN A 6 20.84 5.68 -20.44
C GLN A 6 21.35 5.98 -21.86
N ALA A 7 22.12 5.07 -22.46
CA ALA A 7 22.58 5.21 -23.84
C ALA A 7 21.41 5.26 -24.84
N ASP A 8 20.42 4.37 -24.67
CA ASP A 8 19.21 4.33 -25.50
C ASP A 8 18.38 5.61 -25.35
N HIS A 9 18.23 6.12 -24.11
CA HIS A 9 17.57 7.40 -23.86
C HIS A 9 18.28 8.58 -24.54
N LEU A 10 19.61 8.65 -24.44
CA LEU A 10 20.40 9.69 -25.10
C LEU A 10 20.30 9.59 -26.63
N ALA A 11 20.39 8.39 -27.19
CA ALA A 11 20.22 8.15 -28.63
C ALA A 11 18.82 8.58 -29.11
N LEU A 12 17.77 8.26 -28.34
CA LEU A 12 16.40 8.70 -28.63
C LEU A 12 16.29 10.23 -28.64
N ARG A 13 16.88 10.91 -27.65
CA ARG A 13 16.85 12.38 -27.56
C ARG A 13 17.60 13.06 -28.70
N VAL A 14 18.67 12.44 -29.22
CA VAL A 14 19.40 12.93 -30.40
C VAL A 14 18.56 12.73 -31.67
N ALA A 15 17.93 11.57 -31.82
CA ALA A 15 17.12 11.25 -33.00
C ALA A 15 15.77 11.98 -33.01
N TRP A 16 15.23 12.34 -31.85
CA TRP A 16 13.97 13.06 -31.67
C TRP A 16 14.15 14.22 -30.67
N PRO A 17 14.64 15.39 -31.13
CA PRO A 17 14.90 16.54 -30.27
C PRO A 17 13.65 17.03 -29.53
N ASP A 18 12.49 17.00 -30.21
CA ASP A 18 11.20 17.43 -29.69
C ASP A 18 10.43 16.30 -28.99
N ALA A 19 11.11 15.22 -28.59
CA ALA A 19 10.47 14.13 -27.85
C ALA A 19 9.80 14.68 -26.57
N PRO A 20 8.56 14.26 -26.26
CA PRO A 20 7.86 14.72 -25.08
C PRO A 20 8.67 14.37 -23.82
N GLY A 21 8.81 15.34 -22.93
CA GLY A 21 9.46 15.19 -21.64
C GLY A 21 8.47 15.52 -20.54
N MET A 22 8.70 14.96 -19.35
CA MET A 22 7.90 15.33 -18.19
C MET A 22 8.21 16.78 -17.79
N ALA A 23 7.17 17.60 -17.69
CA ALA A 23 7.23 18.91 -17.07
C ALA A 23 7.66 18.80 -15.59
N PRO A 24 8.25 19.85 -14.99
CA PRO A 24 8.69 19.82 -13.60
C PRO A 24 7.60 19.39 -12.60
N ARG A 25 6.34 19.77 -12.87
CA ARG A 25 5.18 19.35 -12.06
C ARG A 25 4.94 17.85 -12.13
N GLU A 26 5.01 17.26 -13.32
CA GLU A 26 4.83 15.81 -13.52
C GLU A 26 5.96 15.02 -12.86
N VAL A 27 7.20 15.51 -12.95
CA VAL A 27 8.36 14.93 -12.25
C VAL A 27 8.13 14.96 -10.73
N LEU A 28 7.68 16.09 -10.19
CA LEU A 28 7.40 16.24 -8.75
C LEU A 28 6.29 15.29 -8.30
N LEU A 29 5.17 15.23 -9.04
CA LEU A 29 4.08 14.32 -8.77
C LEU A 29 4.56 12.86 -8.80
N HIS A 30 5.34 12.48 -9.81
CA HIS A 30 5.90 11.14 -9.90
C HIS A 30 6.80 10.81 -8.71
N ALA A 31 7.67 11.74 -8.30
CA ALA A 31 8.53 11.57 -7.14
C ALA A 31 7.72 11.40 -5.84
N LEU A 32 6.68 12.22 -5.64
CA LEU A 32 5.76 12.08 -4.51
C LEU A 32 5.04 10.74 -4.52
N ARG A 33 4.59 10.26 -5.69
CA ARG A 33 3.96 8.94 -5.82
C ARG A 33 4.89 7.83 -5.35
N LEU A 34 6.16 7.85 -5.78
CA LEU A 34 7.16 6.87 -5.35
C LEU A 34 7.42 6.95 -3.84
N ALA A 35 7.53 8.15 -3.28
CA ALA A 35 7.72 8.34 -1.84
C ALA A 35 6.53 7.81 -1.01
N VAL A 36 5.30 8.03 -1.48
CA VAL A 36 4.09 7.52 -0.82
C VAL A 36 4.00 5.99 -0.93
N ILE A 37 4.34 5.41 -2.08
CA ILE A 37 4.43 3.95 -2.26
C ILE A 37 5.46 3.35 -1.29
N GLN A 38 6.65 3.96 -1.19
CA GLN A 38 7.66 3.54 -0.23
C GLN A 38 7.15 3.62 1.22
N ARG A 39 6.40 4.67 1.57
CA ARG A 39 5.79 4.80 2.89
C ARG A 39 4.77 3.69 3.18
N ILE A 40 3.98 3.27 2.18
CA ILE A 40 3.08 2.12 2.29
C ILE A 40 3.88 0.85 2.58
N TRP A 41 4.99 0.61 1.87
CA TRP A 41 5.83 -0.56 2.12
C TRP A 41 6.45 -0.56 3.52
N LEU A 42 6.90 0.61 4.00
CA LEU A 42 7.38 0.76 5.38
C LEU A 42 6.28 0.51 6.41
N LEU A 43 5.04 0.93 6.17
CA LEU A 43 3.93 0.54 7.06
C LEU A 43 3.65 -0.97 7.00
N GLY A 44 3.88 -1.59 5.85
CA GLY A 44 3.77 -3.04 5.68
C GLY A 44 4.72 -3.84 6.58
N THR A 45 5.90 -3.29 6.89
CA THR A 45 6.88 -3.95 7.80
C THR A 45 6.47 -3.86 9.27
N GLU A 46 5.61 -2.91 9.63
CA GLU A 46 5.09 -2.74 11.00
C GLU A 46 3.90 -3.64 11.33
N ILE A 47 3.37 -4.36 10.34
CA ILE A 47 2.26 -5.30 10.55
C ILE A 47 2.74 -6.44 11.49
N PRO A 48 2.02 -6.71 12.60
CA PRO A 48 2.39 -7.78 13.53
C PRO A 48 2.40 -9.16 12.88
N GLU A 49 3.18 -10.07 13.45
CA GLU A 49 3.14 -11.49 13.09
C GLU A 49 1.78 -12.10 13.40
N PHE A 50 1.30 -12.97 12.51
CA PHE A 50 0.07 -13.73 12.69
C PHE A 50 0.19 -15.12 12.07
N SER A 51 -0.37 -16.12 12.75
CA SER A 51 -0.50 -17.46 12.16
C SER A 51 -1.40 -17.41 10.92
N PRO A 52 -1.18 -18.26 9.91
CA PRO A 52 -2.02 -18.29 8.72
C PRO A 52 -3.51 -18.37 9.08
N ARG A 53 -4.28 -17.38 8.62
CA ARG A 53 -5.72 -17.24 8.85
C ARG A 53 -6.40 -16.95 7.51
N HIS A 54 -7.59 -17.51 7.30
CA HIS A 54 -8.36 -17.32 6.06
C HIS A 54 -7.60 -17.68 4.76
N GLY A 55 -6.67 -18.64 4.83
CA GLY A 55 -5.84 -19.02 3.68
C GLY A 55 -4.76 -18.01 3.29
N VAL A 56 -4.53 -16.97 4.11
CA VAL A 56 -3.53 -15.92 3.86
C VAL A 56 -2.35 -16.09 4.81
N THR A 57 -1.15 -16.01 4.26
CA THR A 57 0.12 -16.02 5.01
C THR A 57 0.70 -14.62 5.09
N ARG A 58 1.59 -14.38 6.06
CA ARG A 58 2.35 -13.13 6.18
C ARG A 58 3.06 -12.75 4.87
N GLN A 59 3.77 -13.71 4.28
CA GLN A 59 4.46 -13.53 3.01
C GLN A 59 3.50 -13.22 1.85
N GLY A 60 2.32 -13.85 1.83
CA GLY A 60 1.30 -13.58 0.82
C GLY A 60 0.77 -12.15 0.91
N LEU A 61 0.56 -11.66 2.13
CA LEU A 61 0.14 -10.29 2.40
C LEU A 61 1.22 -9.27 1.99
N GLU A 62 2.48 -9.52 2.32
CA GLU A 62 3.61 -8.68 1.91
C GLU A 62 3.73 -8.60 0.39
N ALA A 63 3.62 -9.75 -0.29
CA ALA A 63 3.63 -9.80 -1.75
C ALA A 63 2.48 -8.98 -2.36
N ALA A 64 1.29 -9.01 -1.77
CA ALA A 64 0.16 -8.20 -2.19
C ALA A 64 0.43 -6.70 -2.04
N LEU A 65 0.99 -6.27 -0.90
CA LEU A 65 1.37 -4.87 -0.67
C LEU A 65 2.47 -4.38 -1.62
N LEU A 66 3.45 -5.24 -1.94
CA LEU A 66 4.49 -4.95 -2.93
C LEU A 66 3.92 -4.78 -4.34
N ARG A 67 2.87 -5.54 -4.68
CA ARG A 67 2.11 -5.39 -5.94
C ARG A 67 1.08 -4.26 -5.92
N LEU A 68 1.00 -3.50 -4.81
CA LEU A 68 0.00 -2.44 -4.60
C LEU A 68 -1.46 -2.91 -4.64
N GLU A 69 -1.70 -4.18 -4.28
CA GLU A 69 -3.04 -4.75 -4.03
C GLU A 69 -3.58 -4.28 -2.66
N VAL A 70 -3.42 -2.98 -2.34
CA VAL A 70 -3.61 -2.41 -1.01
C VAL A 70 -5.05 -2.56 -0.49
N PRO A 71 -6.11 -2.28 -1.28
CA PRO A 71 -7.48 -2.40 -0.76
C PRO A 71 -7.80 -3.82 -0.25
N ALA A 72 -7.50 -4.84 -1.06
CA ALA A 72 -7.72 -6.23 -0.69
C ALA A 72 -6.87 -6.65 0.52
N ALA A 73 -5.61 -6.22 0.56
CA ALA A 73 -4.72 -6.48 1.70
C ALA A 73 -5.25 -5.85 3.01
N LEU A 74 -5.77 -4.62 2.95
CA LEU A 74 -6.34 -3.94 4.12
C LEU A 74 -7.65 -4.57 4.59
N ASP A 75 -8.48 -5.06 3.68
CA ASP A 75 -9.73 -5.72 4.03
C ASP A 75 -9.48 -7.09 4.70
N LEU A 76 -8.43 -7.80 4.28
CA LEU A 76 -7.96 -9.02 4.95
C LEU A 76 -7.37 -8.70 6.34
N LEU A 77 -6.57 -7.64 6.46
CA LEU A 77 -6.03 -7.20 7.75
C LEU A 77 -7.13 -6.81 8.73
N GLY A 78 -8.21 -6.20 8.27
CA GLY A 78 -9.37 -5.89 9.10
C GLY A 78 -10.07 -7.13 9.67
N GLN A 79 -10.00 -8.26 8.96
CA GLN A 79 -10.54 -9.55 9.44
C GLN A 79 -9.57 -10.24 10.42
N ILE A 80 -8.26 -10.16 10.17
CA ILE A 80 -7.23 -10.76 11.02
C ILE A 80 -7.11 -10.01 12.35
N PHE A 81 -7.19 -8.69 12.30
CA PHE A 81 -7.02 -7.76 13.42
C PHE A 81 -8.29 -6.94 13.63
N PRO A 82 -9.38 -7.50 14.16
CA PRO A 82 -10.64 -6.76 14.33
C PRO A 82 -10.51 -5.63 15.35
N SER A 83 -11.06 -4.44 15.04
CA SER A 83 -10.99 -3.25 15.92
C SER A 83 -12.06 -3.22 17.02
N GLY A 84 -13.09 -4.08 16.91
CA GLY A 84 -14.23 -4.19 17.84
C GLY A 84 -14.12 -5.39 18.79
N ALA A 85 -15.08 -5.51 19.71
CA ALA A 85 -15.20 -6.69 20.57
C ALA A 85 -15.50 -7.94 19.73
N ASP A 86 -14.82 -9.05 20.03
CA ASP A 86 -15.05 -10.34 19.36
C ASP A 86 -16.52 -10.76 19.49
N ALA A 87 -17.16 -11.07 18.35
CA ALA A 87 -18.51 -11.61 18.31
C ALA A 87 -18.63 -12.99 19.01
N GLY A 88 -17.50 -13.70 19.21
CA GLY A 88 -17.41 -14.96 19.96
C GLY A 88 -17.26 -14.78 21.48
N ALA A 89 -17.35 -13.56 22.01
CA ALA A 89 -17.29 -13.32 23.44
C ALA A 89 -18.45 -13.95 24.23
N ASP A 90 -19.53 -14.35 23.56
CA ASP A 90 -20.72 -14.98 24.13
C ASP A 90 -20.68 -16.52 24.07
N GLU A 91 -19.62 -17.11 23.50
CA GLU A 91 -19.43 -18.56 23.49
C GLU A 91 -18.77 -19.02 24.81
N ASP A 92 -19.49 -19.86 25.56
CA ASP A 92 -18.98 -20.46 26.80
C ASP A 92 -18.06 -21.65 26.47
N TYR A 93 -16.77 -21.37 26.38
CA TYR A 93 -15.74 -22.38 26.14
C TYR A 93 -15.33 -23.13 27.42
N GLY A 94 -15.91 -22.83 28.59
CA GLY A 94 -15.61 -23.51 29.86
C GLY A 94 -14.21 -23.22 30.43
N GLU A 95 -13.38 -22.44 29.75
CA GLU A 95 -12.08 -21.96 30.22
C GLU A 95 -12.21 -20.52 30.75
N PRO A 96 -11.54 -20.14 31.85
CA PRO A 96 -11.53 -18.76 32.32
C PRO A 96 -11.05 -17.84 31.20
N PRO A 97 -11.80 -16.79 30.83
CA PRO A 97 -11.36 -15.88 29.79
C PRO A 97 -10.02 -15.27 30.20
N SER A 98 -9.02 -15.37 29.31
CA SER A 98 -7.77 -14.63 29.49
C SER A 98 -8.08 -13.13 29.63
N PRO A 99 -7.27 -12.32 30.32
CA PRO A 99 -7.51 -10.87 30.42
C PRO A 99 -7.60 -10.23 29.03
N ARG A 100 -8.82 -10.06 28.50
CA ARG A 100 -9.06 -9.44 27.19
C ARG A 100 -8.98 -7.93 27.36
N VAL A 101 -7.95 -7.31 26.80
CA VAL A 101 -7.92 -5.85 26.66
C VAL A 101 -8.94 -5.49 25.58
N ALA A 102 -10.08 -4.94 25.97
CA ALA A 102 -11.09 -4.48 25.02
C ALA A 102 -10.45 -3.53 23.99
N GLY A 103 -10.45 -3.91 22.71
CA GLY A 103 -9.80 -3.19 21.61
C GLY A 103 -8.31 -3.51 21.43
N SER A 104 -7.95 -4.79 21.55
CA SER A 104 -6.58 -5.31 21.38
C SER A 104 -5.90 -4.85 20.09
N TYR A 105 -6.66 -4.58 19.02
CA TYR A 105 -6.12 -4.15 17.72
C TYR A 105 -6.46 -2.72 17.30
N ARG A 106 -6.99 -1.89 18.21
CA ARG A 106 -7.31 -0.48 17.87
C ARG A 106 -6.06 0.30 17.45
N ARG A 107 -4.91 -0.03 18.03
CA ARG A 107 -3.65 0.63 17.75
C ARG A 107 -3.18 0.33 16.33
N GLU A 108 -3.18 -0.94 15.93
CA GLU A 108 -2.83 -1.41 14.59
C GLU A 108 -3.75 -0.78 13.53
N HIS A 109 -5.04 -0.64 13.84
CA HIS A 109 -5.96 0.08 12.97
C HIS A 109 -5.57 1.56 12.79
N ALA A 110 -5.33 2.26 13.90
CA ALA A 110 -5.02 3.69 13.89
C ALA A 110 -3.64 4.01 13.31
N GLU A 111 -2.64 3.16 13.55
CA GLU A 111 -1.24 3.40 13.20
C GLU A 111 -0.86 2.80 11.84
N ILE A 112 -1.55 1.75 11.37
CA ILE A 112 -1.18 1.01 10.15
C ILE A 112 -2.30 1.06 9.11
N ILE A 113 -3.48 0.52 9.41
CA ILE A 113 -4.55 0.31 8.42
C ILE A 113 -5.11 1.63 7.89
N VAL A 114 -5.48 2.54 8.79
CA VAL A 114 -6.05 3.85 8.43
C VAL A 114 -5.02 4.70 7.66
N PRO A 115 -3.76 4.86 8.12
CA PRO A 115 -2.75 5.59 7.37
C PRO A 115 -2.45 4.98 6.00
N MET A 116 -2.33 3.66 5.91
CA MET A 116 -2.06 2.99 4.63
C MET A 116 -3.19 3.21 3.62
N ARG A 117 -4.44 3.22 4.06
CA ARG A 117 -5.61 3.54 3.21
C ARG A 117 -5.52 4.96 2.66
N ALA A 118 -5.21 5.93 3.52
CA ALA A 118 -5.06 7.33 3.12
C ALA A 118 -3.91 7.53 2.14
N LEU A 119 -2.75 6.91 2.40
CA LEU A 119 -1.60 6.96 1.49
C LEU A 119 -1.93 6.35 0.13
N PHE A 120 -2.66 5.23 0.09
CA PHE A 120 -3.04 4.62 -1.18
C PHE A 120 -4.02 5.49 -1.98
N ALA A 121 -4.91 6.24 -1.31
CA ALA A 121 -5.75 7.23 -1.98
C ALA A 121 -4.91 8.32 -2.65
N ILE A 122 -3.85 8.81 -1.99
CA ILE A 122 -2.91 9.78 -2.57
C ILE A 122 -2.18 9.19 -3.78
N VAL A 123 -1.74 7.93 -3.73
CA VAL A 123 -1.13 7.26 -4.90
C VAL A 123 -2.07 7.28 -6.11
N ARG A 124 -3.35 6.99 -5.89
CA ARG A 124 -4.36 7.01 -6.94
C ARG A 124 -4.60 8.42 -7.48
N GLU A 125 -4.75 9.40 -6.59
CA GLU A 125 -4.96 10.81 -6.95
C GLU A 125 -3.81 11.34 -7.80
N ILE A 126 -2.57 11.10 -7.39
CA ILE A 126 -1.39 11.49 -8.16
C ILE A 126 -1.36 10.77 -9.52
N SER A 127 -1.73 9.49 -9.57
CA SER A 127 -1.77 8.75 -10.83
C SER A 127 -2.78 9.33 -11.81
N VAL A 128 -3.95 9.74 -11.33
CA VAL A 128 -4.96 10.46 -12.13
C VAL A 128 -4.42 11.80 -12.60
N ALA A 129 -3.80 12.59 -11.71
CA ALA A 129 -3.22 13.88 -12.07
C ALA A 129 -2.15 13.76 -13.16
N VAL A 130 -1.27 12.75 -13.07
CA VAL A 130 -0.24 12.47 -14.09
C VAL A 130 -0.89 12.05 -15.40
N SER A 131 -1.92 11.17 -15.38
CA SER A 131 -2.63 10.76 -16.61
C SER A 131 -3.23 11.95 -17.35
N HIS A 132 -3.84 12.90 -16.63
CA HIS A 132 -4.40 14.10 -17.23
C HIS A 132 -3.34 15.01 -17.86
N GLU A 133 -2.19 15.19 -17.21
CA GLU A 133 -1.09 16.03 -17.72
C GLU A 133 -0.50 15.44 -19.02
N VAL A 134 -0.40 14.12 -19.13
CA VAL A 134 0.08 13.45 -20.35
C VAL A 134 -1.01 13.27 -21.42
N GLY A 135 -2.22 13.78 -21.21
CA GLY A 135 -3.34 13.67 -22.15
C GLY A 135 -3.92 12.27 -22.28
N SER A 136 -3.69 11.40 -21.30
CA SER A 136 -4.28 10.06 -21.22
C SER A 136 -5.63 10.12 -20.53
N PHE A 137 -6.65 9.49 -21.12
CA PHE A 137 -8.00 9.40 -20.58
C PHE A 137 -8.40 7.94 -20.40
N GLY A 138 -8.99 7.59 -19.26
CA GLY A 138 -9.41 6.22 -18.92
C GLY A 138 -9.89 6.09 -17.48
#